data_AF-A0A5J4Q235-F1
#
_entry.id   AF-A0A5J4Q235-F1
#
_cell.length_a   1.000
_cell.length_b   1.000
_cell.length_c   1.000
_cell.angle_alpha   90.00
_cell.angle_beta   90.00
_cell.angle_gamma   90.00
#
_symmetry.space_group_name_H-M   'P 1'
#
loop_
_entity.id
_entity.type
_entity.pdbx_description
1 polymer ?
#
loop_
_entity_poly.entity_id
_entity_poly.type
_entity_poly.pdbx_seq_one_letter_code
_entity_poly.pdbx_strand_id
1 'polypeptide(L)'
;QTEQSAVQSRGYEPTAQDWQEMNEILDATNERDKELFMQSTPEDYRQAELSPEVETKVAQPGIQPSLNFDFPDPVPLPPQSKEPTAEAKTVEPAYNLQNEPLLSLYDLFGLSAEERTQVKPKNNRSRRQMEISQPKAKQERKSSKKEDNREPMDWREELILNARKKEQEQKPVEQKPKETTEQRAERLENEREERTKPVPFVLPQQGLPKHYKEGTLVTNGDNRIGYLLDLNGFRPLFHSLELSPQQQKRASLYIEIRDTYHHLYLNEADTLRENPALRQMLNRLYDDFKERFGNLNDPKNLDLIKMDAGGREILSLEHYREGKAVKADIFERPVAFNTQEITHADNARDALAASLNKHGTVDLEYMASLTGGTAEDLLSELKGKVYFNPLVGGYEIADKFIAGNVISKADEVQKFIGSHPDHEAAKESLDALREATPKPIAFDDLDFNFGERWIPTGIYAAYASYLFETDVKVTYASSRDEFSIAASGKNAKIWDQYAVRSENRLFDGVALMRHAMHDTTPDITKTVRVGEREVKVPDGQAIQLANSKID
;
A
#
# COMPACT_ATOMS: atom_id res chain seq x y z
N GLN A 1 -80.85 -6.80 -27.04
CA GLN A 1 -80.87 -7.80 -25.95
C GLN A 1 -79.87 -8.88 -26.33
N THR A 2 -78.69 -9.00 -25.76
CA THR A 2 -78.03 -8.31 -24.62
C THR A 2 -76.57 -8.81 -24.74
N GLU A 3 -75.58 -7.99 -25.04
CA GLU A 3 -74.76 -7.19 -24.10
C GLU A 3 -74.17 -7.99 -22.92
N GLN A 4 -72.85 -7.80 -22.73
CA GLN A 4 -71.98 -8.19 -21.59
C GLN A 4 -71.47 -9.65 -21.67
N SER A 5 -70.17 -9.96 -21.59
CA SER A 5 -69.14 -9.37 -20.73
C SER A 5 -67.72 -9.68 -21.25
N ALA A 6 -66.91 -8.65 -21.43
CA ALA A 6 -65.46 -8.72 -21.50
C ALA A 6 -64.91 -8.23 -20.14
N VAL A 7 -64.33 -9.08 -19.29
CA VAL A 7 -63.61 -8.67 -18.07
C VAL A 7 -62.51 -9.69 -17.69
N GLN A 8 -61.25 -9.25 -17.89
CA GLN A 8 -60.06 -9.33 -17.02
C GLN A 8 -59.41 -10.68 -16.66
N SER A 9 -58.23 -10.93 -17.26
CA SER A 9 -57.05 -11.49 -16.57
C SER A 9 -56.09 -10.35 -16.24
N ARG A 10 -56.18 -9.79 -15.03
CA ARG A 10 -55.28 -8.75 -14.55
C ARG A 10 -54.19 -9.40 -13.69
N GLY A 11 -52.92 -9.11 -13.99
CA GLY A 11 -51.79 -9.46 -13.15
C GLY A 11 -51.89 -8.77 -11.79
N TYR A 12 -51.44 -9.46 -10.75
CA TYR A 12 -51.38 -8.93 -9.39
C TYR A 12 -50.28 -7.86 -9.30
N GLU A 13 -50.66 -6.63 -8.98
CA GLU A 13 -49.73 -5.56 -8.59
C GLU A 13 -49.74 -5.46 -7.06
N PRO A 14 -48.59 -5.58 -6.38
CA PRO A 14 -48.51 -5.51 -4.92
C PRO A 14 -49.06 -4.18 -4.41
N THR A 15 -50.00 -4.26 -3.47
CA THR A 15 -50.60 -3.08 -2.83
C THR A 15 -49.72 -2.57 -1.70
N ALA A 16 -49.97 -1.33 -1.23
CA ALA A 16 -49.23 -0.73 -0.12
C ALA A 16 -49.31 -1.56 1.18
N GLN A 17 -50.36 -2.38 1.34
CA GLN A 17 -50.50 -3.32 2.46
C GLN A 17 -49.52 -4.51 2.34
N ASP A 18 -49.27 -5.02 1.13
CA ASP A 18 -48.31 -6.12 0.91
C ASP A 18 -46.86 -5.67 1.22
N TRP A 19 -46.55 -4.40 0.96
CA TRP A 19 -45.25 -3.81 1.31
C TRP A 19 -45.09 -3.60 2.82
N GLN A 20 -46.17 -3.29 3.54
CA GLN A 20 -46.14 -3.19 5.00
C GLN A 20 -45.98 -4.56 5.65
N GLU A 21 -46.68 -5.58 5.15
CA GLU A 21 -46.57 -6.96 5.66
C GLU A 21 -45.15 -7.53 5.43
N MET A 22 -44.52 -7.23 4.29
CA MET A 22 -43.13 -7.61 4.03
C MET A 22 -42.13 -6.92 4.98
N ASN A 23 -42.34 -5.64 5.29
CA ASN A 23 -41.46 -4.92 6.23
C ASN A 23 -41.64 -5.42 7.67
N GLU A 24 -42.87 -5.74 8.10
CA GLU A 24 -43.13 -6.32 9.42
C GLU A 24 -42.46 -7.69 9.60
N ILE A 25 -42.42 -8.52 8.55
CA ILE A 25 -41.69 -9.80 8.58
C ILE A 25 -40.18 -9.57 8.70
N LEU A 26 -39.64 -8.59 7.98
CA LEU A 26 -38.20 -8.27 8.01
C LEU A 26 -37.78 -7.70 9.38
N ASP A 27 -38.59 -6.84 9.97
CA ASP A 27 -38.36 -6.26 11.29
C ASP A 27 -38.50 -7.32 12.39
N ALA A 28 -39.47 -8.24 12.29
CA ALA A 28 -39.59 -9.38 13.20
C ALA A 28 -38.41 -10.34 13.13
N THR A 29 -37.80 -10.54 11.94
CA THR A 29 -36.57 -11.34 11.82
C THR A 29 -35.35 -10.64 12.43
N ASN A 30 -35.23 -9.33 12.26
CA ASN A 30 -34.15 -8.53 12.84
C ASN A 30 -34.24 -8.43 14.37
N GLU A 31 -35.44 -8.35 14.94
CA GLU A 31 -35.62 -8.38 16.39
C GLU A 31 -35.26 -9.75 16.98
N ARG A 32 -35.60 -10.84 16.29
CA ARG A 32 -35.27 -12.21 16.71
C ARG A 32 -33.77 -12.49 16.65
N ASP A 33 -33.07 -11.97 15.65
CA ASP A 33 -31.60 -12.03 15.56
C ASP A 33 -30.92 -11.13 16.60
N LYS A 34 -31.50 -9.97 16.94
CA LYS A 34 -31.01 -9.13 18.05
C LYS A 34 -31.21 -9.80 19.41
N GLU A 35 -32.32 -10.49 19.64
CA GLU A 35 -32.54 -11.26 20.87
C GLU A 35 -31.57 -12.45 21.00
N LEU A 36 -31.26 -13.15 19.90
CA LEU A 36 -30.23 -14.20 19.84
C LEU A 36 -28.83 -13.64 20.14
N PHE A 37 -28.51 -12.45 19.63
CA PHE A 37 -27.22 -11.81 19.88
C PHE A 37 -27.08 -11.34 21.35
N MET A 38 -28.16 -10.84 21.94
CA MET A 38 -28.19 -10.36 23.34
C MET A 38 -28.23 -11.48 24.39
N GLN A 39 -28.57 -12.73 23.99
CA GLN A 39 -28.60 -13.89 24.90
C GLN A 39 -27.30 -14.72 24.90
N SER A 40 -26.36 -14.47 23.99
CA SER A 40 -25.09 -15.20 23.95
C SER A 40 -24.11 -14.74 25.04
N THR A 41 -23.52 -15.68 25.79
CA THR A 41 -22.47 -15.38 26.79
C THR A 41 -21.10 -15.84 26.32
N PRO A 42 -19.98 -15.24 26.81
CA PRO A 42 -18.64 -15.47 26.26
C PRO A 42 -18.09 -16.92 26.36
N GLU A 43 -18.81 -17.84 27.01
CA GLU A 43 -18.40 -19.25 27.16
C GLU A 43 -18.88 -20.17 26.01
N ASP A 44 -19.84 -19.74 25.18
CA ASP A 44 -20.41 -20.57 24.11
C ASP A 44 -19.47 -20.75 22.90
N TYR A 45 -18.38 -19.99 22.83
CA TYR A 45 -17.39 -20.06 21.74
C TYR A 45 -16.25 -21.07 22.00
N ARG A 46 -16.33 -21.91 23.05
CA ARG A 46 -15.20 -22.76 23.49
C ARG A 46 -15.34 -24.26 23.26
N GLN A 47 -16.38 -24.77 22.59
CA GLN A 47 -16.48 -26.20 22.31
C GLN A 47 -16.70 -26.51 20.83
N ALA A 48 -15.59 -26.74 20.13
CA ALA A 48 -15.54 -27.64 18.98
C ALA A 48 -14.15 -28.31 18.95
N GLU A 49 -14.11 -29.60 19.28
CA GLU A 49 -12.91 -30.45 19.26
C GLU A 49 -12.51 -30.84 17.82
N LEU A 50 -11.19 -30.98 17.61
CA LEU A 50 -10.50 -31.55 16.43
C LEU A 50 -10.79 -33.08 16.31
N SER A 51 -10.79 -33.81 15.19
CA SER A 51 -9.82 -34.03 14.05
C SER A 51 -10.43 -35.07 13.07
N PRO A 52 -9.83 -35.52 11.93
CA PRO A 52 -8.53 -35.16 11.35
C PRO A 52 -8.53 -34.77 9.84
N GLU A 53 -7.44 -34.11 9.45
CA GLU A 53 -7.08 -33.67 8.09
C GLU A 53 -6.63 -34.82 7.17
N VAL A 54 -6.97 -34.68 5.88
CA VAL A 54 -6.25 -35.27 4.74
C VAL A 54 -5.82 -34.11 3.83
N GLU A 55 -4.55 -34.16 3.43
CA GLU A 55 -3.75 -33.14 2.76
C GLU A 55 -4.30 -32.65 1.40
N THR A 56 -4.32 -31.33 1.20
CA THR A 56 -4.12 -30.73 -0.14
C THR A 56 -3.34 -29.42 -0.04
N LYS A 57 -2.12 -29.41 -0.60
CA LYS A 57 -1.28 -28.22 -0.78
C LYS A 57 -1.93 -27.25 -1.77
N VAL A 58 -2.04 -25.99 -1.38
CA VAL A 58 -2.36 -24.85 -2.25
C VAL A 58 -1.08 -24.02 -2.45
N ALA A 59 -0.71 -23.75 -3.71
CA ALA A 59 0.35 -22.82 -4.07
C ALA A 59 -0.25 -21.44 -4.36
N GLN A 60 0.36 -20.38 -3.81
CA GLN A 60 0.03 -18.98 -4.10
C GLN A 60 0.86 -18.42 -5.27
N PRO A 61 0.37 -17.37 -5.95
CA PRO A 61 0.88 -16.88 -7.23
C PRO A 61 1.92 -15.76 -7.10
N GLY A 62 2.79 -15.64 -8.12
CA GLY A 62 3.72 -14.52 -8.33
C GLY A 62 3.78 -14.16 -9.81
N ILE A 63 3.82 -12.86 -10.09
CA ILE A 63 3.45 -12.16 -11.34
C ILE A 63 4.69 -11.83 -12.21
N GLN A 64 4.44 -11.55 -13.51
CA GLN A 64 5.20 -10.72 -14.49
C GLN A 64 6.22 -11.48 -15.38
N PRO A 65 6.66 -10.96 -16.56
CA PRO A 65 5.99 -10.20 -17.64
C PRO A 65 6.43 -10.60 -19.08
N SER A 66 5.78 -10.00 -20.09
CA SER A 66 6.27 -9.61 -21.44
C SER A 66 6.70 -10.63 -22.52
N LEU A 67 6.24 -10.30 -23.74
CA LEU A 67 6.42 -10.90 -25.07
C LEU A 67 7.87 -10.90 -25.59
N ASN A 68 8.27 -11.96 -26.32
CA ASN A 68 8.98 -11.88 -27.61
C ASN A 68 9.10 -13.25 -28.34
N PHE A 69 9.24 -13.16 -29.66
CA PHE A 69 9.06 -14.14 -30.74
C PHE A 69 10.17 -15.22 -30.94
N ASP A 70 9.80 -16.23 -31.77
CA ASP A 70 10.59 -17.04 -32.74
C ASP A 70 10.98 -18.53 -32.47
N PHE A 71 10.22 -19.43 -33.15
CA PHE A 71 10.58 -20.56 -34.05
C PHE A 71 11.43 -21.79 -33.59
N PRO A 72 11.38 -22.95 -34.32
CA PRO A 72 11.08 -24.26 -33.72
C PRO A 72 12.22 -25.31 -33.68
N ASP A 73 12.01 -26.28 -32.79
CA ASP A 73 12.41 -27.70 -32.68
C ASP A 73 13.87 -28.20 -32.70
N PRO A 74 14.14 -29.33 -31.98
CA PRO A 74 15.48 -29.78 -31.58
C PRO A 74 15.93 -31.08 -32.27
N VAL A 75 17.25 -31.36 -32.26
CA VAL A 75 17.83 -32.70 -32.53
C VAL A 75 19.05 -32.95 -31.61
N PRO A 76 19.32 -34.20 -31.14
CA PRO A 76 19.96 -34.50 -29.85
C PRO A 76 21.34 -35.22 -29.93
N LEU A 77 21.87 -35.59 -28.73
CA LEU A 77 22.82 -36.69 -28.35
C LEU A 77 24.24 -36.26 -27.86
N PRO A 78 24.98 -37.07 -27.04
CA PRO A 78 24.61 -37.96 -25.92
C PRO A 78 25.71 -37.95 -24.76
N PRO A 79 26.01 -39.00 -23.95
CA PRO A 79 26.12 -38.88 -22.48
C PRO A 79 27.50 -39.27 -21.86
N GLN A 80 27.89 -38.67 -20.73
CA GLN A 80 28.95 -39.15 -19.82
C GLN A 80 28.65 -38.60 -18.41
N SER A 81 28.84 -39.23 -17.25
CA SER A 81 29.30 -40.54 -16.78
C SER A 81 29.03 -40.57 -15.26
N LYS A 82 28.92 -41.77 -14.65
CA LYS A 82 28.41 -42.07 -13.30
C LYS A 82 29.39 -41.83 -12.13
N GLU A 83 28.84 -41.29 -11.02
CA GLU A 83 29.00 -41.64 -9.57
C GLU A 83 30.37 -41.58 -8.84
N PRO A 84 30.44 -41.58 -7.46
CA PRO A 84 29.38 -41.64 -6.42
C PRO A 84 29.46 -40.50 -5.35
N THR A 85 28.37 -40.02 -4.75
CA THR A 85 27.63 -40.49 -3.55
C THR A 85 28.42 -40.45 -2.23
N ALA A 86 28.08 -39.49 -1.36
CA ALA A 86 28.29 -39.54 0.09
C ALA A 86 27.03 -39.00 0.79
N GLU A 87 26.33 -39.90 1.48
CA GLU A 87 25.15 -39.64 2.29
C GLU A 87 25.52 -38.93 3.60
N ALA A 88 24.81 -37.85 3.94
CA ALA A 88 24.75 -37.32 5.30
C ALA A 88 23.29 -37.06 5.67
N LYS A 89 22.79 -37.89 6.59
CA LYS A 89 21.46 -37.83 7.20
C LYS A 89 21.25 -36.49 7.92
N THR A 90 20.27 -35.71 7.50
CA THR A 90 19.66 -34.65 8.31
C THR A 90 18.65 -35.28 9.26
N VAL A 91 18.89 -35.14 10.56
CA VAL A 91 17.96 -35.47 11.64
C VAL A 91 17.18 -34.21 11.95
N GLU A 92 15.86 -34.24 11.77
CA GLU A 92 14.97 -33.21 12.32
C GLU A 92 14.81 -33.42 13.84
N PRO A 93 14.96 -32.37 14.68
CA PRO A 93 14.60 -32.48 16.09
C PRO A 93 13.08 -32.32 16.26
N ALA A 94 12.48 -33.30 16.93
CA ALA A 94 11.10 -33.27 17.39
C ALA A 94 10.87 -32.12 18.39
N TYR A 95 9.85 -31.28 18.11
CA TYR A 95 9.39 -30.23 19.01
C TYR A 95 8.48 -30.83 20.10
N ASN A 96 8.77 -30.51 21.36
CA ASN A 96 8.01 -30.95 22.53
C ASN A 96 7.25 -29.74 23.10
N LEU A 97 5.91 -29.81 23.09
CA LEU A 97 4.95 -28.71 23.30
C LEU A 97 4.59 -28.48 24.79
N GLN A 98 5.58 -28.25 25.66
CA GLN A 98 5.26 -28.03 27.09
C GLN A 98 6.13 -27.04 27.87
N ASN A 99 6.87 -26.13 27.24
CA ASN A 99 7.47 -24.98 27.91
C ASN A 99 7.64 -23.84 26.90
N GLU A 100 6.74 -22.86 26.91
CA GLU A 100 6.99 -21.60 26.21
C GLU A 100 7.85 -20.69 27.10
N PRO A 101 9.07 -20.31 26.69
CA PRO A 101 9.74 -19.20 27.34
C PRO A 101 9.00 -17.91 26.97
N LEU A 102 8.56 -17.14 27.98
CA LEU A 102 8.05 -15.79 27.77
C LEU A 102 9.09 -14.98 26.96
N LEU A 103 8.75 -14.61 25.73
CA LEU A 103 9.58 -13.73 24.91
C LEU A 103 9.84 -12.44 25.69
N SER A 104 11.11 -12.18 25.99
CA SER A 104 11.55 -10.89 26.54
C SER A 104 11.51 -9.84 25.44
N LEU A 105 11.20 -8.58 25.79
CA LEU A 105 11.23 -7.41 24.88
C LEU A 105 12.50 -7.33 24.02
N TYR A 106 13.60 -7.96 24.45
CA TYR A 106 14.92 -7.97 23.83
C TYR A 106 15.07 -9.00 22.70
N ASP A 107 14.25 -10.05 22.68
CA ASP A 107 14.20 -11.02 21.56
C ASP A 107 13.43 -10.46 20.36
N LEU A 108 12.50 -9.50 20.57
CA LEU A 108 11.78 -8.81 19.51
C LEU A 108 12.68 -7.86 18.69
N PHE A 109 13.82 -7.42 19.26
CA PHE A 109 14.76 -6.49 18.63
C PHE A 109 16.07 -7.13 18.14
N GLY A 110 16.19 -8.47 18.18
CA GLY A 110 17.25 -9.20 17.48
C GLY A 110 18.69 -9.02 18.01
N LEU A 111 18.88 -8.73 19.30
CA LEU A 111 20.21 -8.64 19.92
C LEU A 111 20.82 -10.03 20.19
N SER A 112 22.08 -10.22 19.79
CA SER A 112 22.80 -11.49 20.00
C SER A 112 23.21 -11.66 21.48
N ALA A 113 23.44 -12.91 21.92
CA ALA A 113 23.81 -13.20 23.32
C ALA A 113 25.13 -12.52 23.77
N GLU A 114 26.02 -12.20 22.83
CA GLU A 114 27.30 -11.51 23.11
C GLU A 114 27.08 -10.03 23.45
N GLU A 115 26.10 -9.38 22.81
CA GLU A 115 25.70 -7.99 23.09
C GLU A 115 24.99 -7.84 24.44
N ARG A 116 24.49 -8.95 25.00
CA ARG A 116 23.84 -9.01 26.33
C ARG A 116 24.85 -8.99 27.48
N THR A 117 26.15 -9.11 27.24
CA THR A 117 27.16 -9.18 28.30
C THR A 117 28.08 -7.94 28.34
N GLN A 118 27.87 -7.03 29.29
CA GLN A 118 28.81 -5.93 29.59
C GLN A 118 29.93 -6.37 30.56
N VAL A 119 30.62 -7.47 30.26
CA VAL A 119 31.84 -7.85 31.00
C VAL A 119 33.01 -7.94 30.04
N LYS A 120 33.96 -6.99 30.17
CA LYS A 120 35.21 -7.02 29.41
C LYS A 120 35.97 -8.31 29.70
N PRO A 121 36.45 -9.08 28.70
CA PRO A 121 37.26 -10.24 28.98
C PRO A 121 38.60 -9.80 29.60
N LYS A 122 38.94 -10.39 30.75
CA LYS A 122 40.27 -10.27 31.36
C LYS A 122 41.28 -11.02 30.49
N ASN A 123 42.28 -10.29 30.00
CA ASN A 123 43.44 -10.84 29.30
C ASN A 123 44.17 -11.88 30.17
N ASN A 124 44.07 -13.16 29.81
CA ASN A 124 45.01 -14.19 30.22
C ASN A 124 46.07 -14.35 29.12
N ARG A 125 47.25 -13.73 29.31
CA ARG A 125 48.43 -14.01 28.50
C ARG A 125 49.08 -15.31 29.00
N SER A 126 48.91 -16.38 28.25
CA SER A 126 49.72 -17.58 28.37
C SER A 126 51.10 -17.37 27.73
N ARG A 127 52.14 -17.85 28.42
CA ARG A 127 53.52 -17.91 27.97
C ARG A 127 53.63 -18.76 26.70
N ARG A 128 54.29 -18.24 25.66
CA ARG A 128 55.09 -19.04 24.73
C ARG A 128 56.43 -18.37 24.47
N GLN A 129 57.43 -19.22 24.50
CA GLN A 129 58.87 -19.02 24.53
C GLN A 129 59.40 -18.95 23.09
N MET A 130 60.31 -18.00 22.80
CA MET A 130 61.42 -18.20 21.86
C MET A 130 62.57 -17.25 22.23
N GLU A 131 63.77 -17.79 22.11
CA GLU A 131 65.05 -17.27 22.59
C GLU A 131 65.98 -16.99 21.40
N ILE A 132 67.04 -16.18 21.63
CA ILE A 132 68.28 -15.98 20.84
C ILE A 132 68.22 -14.88 19.73
N SER A 133 69.17 -13.96 19.49
CA SER A 133 70.32 -13.33 20.19
C SER A 133 70.97 -12.27 19.24
N GLN A 134 71.04 -10.98 19.66
CA GLN A 134 72.19 -10.03 19.56
C GLN A 134 72.91 -9.68 18.19
N PRO A 135 73.80 -8.64 18.11
CA PRO A 135 73.94 -7.38 18.88
C PRO A 135 74.30 -6.09 18.06
N LYS A 136 74.16 -4.93 18.75
CA LYS A 136 74.95 -3.66 18.76
C LYS A 136 75.40 -2.96 17.45
N ALA A 137 75.02 -1.68 17.33
CA ALA A 137 75.97 -0.58 17.08
C ALA A 137 75.47 0.76 17.68
N LYS A 138 76.32 1.37 18.51
CA LYS A 138 76.22 2.75 19.04
C LYS A 138 76.62 3.74 17.94
N GLN A 139 75.99 4.91 17.88
CA GLN A 139 76.72 6.18 17.81
C GLN A 139 75.88 7.36 18.30
N GLU A 140 76.57 8.26 18.99
CA GLU A 140 76.08 9.29 19.88
C GLU A 140 75.95 10.67 19.20
N ARG A 141 74.94 11.42 19.66
CA ARG A 141 74.92 12.86 20.04
C ARG A 141 75.17 13.96 18.98
N LYS A 142 74.18 14.86 18.87
CA LYS A 142 74.12 16.24 19.47
C LYS A 142 72.83 16.94 18.96
N SER A 143 71.80 17.17 19.80
CA SER A 143 71.59 18.29 20.74
C SER A 143 71.28 19.66 20.11
N SER A 144 70.04 20.11 20.24
CA SER A 144 69.69 21.51 20.57
C SER A 144 68.35 21.57 21.30
N LYS A 145 68.28 22.48 22.27
CA LYS A 145 67.52 22.49 23.52
C LYS A 145 66.33 23.45 23.46
N LYS A 146 65.24 23.16 24.18
CA LYS A 146 64.35 24.10 24.92
C LYS A 146 63.40 23.26 25.78
N GLU A 147 63.78 22.93 27.02
CA GLU A 147 63.42 23.65 28.27
C GLU A 147 61.91 23.72 28.51
N ASP A 148 61.44 22.95 29.50
CA ASP A 148 60.29 23.31 30.31
C ASP A 148 60.59 23.06 31.78
N ASN A 149 60.29 24.07 32.59
CA ASN A 149 60.75 24.31 33.94
C ASN A 149 60.05 23.42 34.98
N ARG A 150 60.80 22.90 35.95
CA ARG A 150 60.29 22.64 37.30
C ARG A 150 61.30 23.16 38.31
N GLU A 151 60.94 24.23 38.99
CA GLU A 151 61.67 24.75 40.14
C GLU A 151 61.65 23.72 41.29
N PRO A 152 62.72 23.58 42.09
CA PRO A 152 62.69 22.75 43.29
C PRO A 152 61.77 23.37 44.34
N MET A 153 60.80 22.59 44.86
CA MET A 153 59.93 23.05 45.95
C MET A 153 60.74 23.52 47.17
N ASP A 154 60.30 24.64 47.74
CA ASP A 154 60.82 25.19 49.00
C ASP A 154 60.50 24.24 50.16
N TRP A 155 61.46 24.00 51.05
CA TRP A 155 61.34 23.10 52.22
C TRP A 155 60.16 23.46 53.15
N ARG A 156 59.64 24.69 53.02
CA ARG A 156 58.45 25.19 53.69
C ARG A 156 57.15 24.59 53.15
N GLU A 157 57.07 24.26 51.85
CA GLU A 157 55.91 23.57 51.24
C GLU A 157 55.85 22.08 51.63
N GLU A 158 57.01 21.42 51.79
CA GLU A 158 57.08 20.05 52.30
C GLU A 158 56.61 19.93 53.76
N LEU A 159 56.90 20.93 54.60
CA LEU A 159 56.43 20.97 55.98
C LEU A 159 54.91 21.20 56.07
N ILE A 160 54.33 22.00 55.18
CA ILE A 160 52.88 22.21 55.10
C ILE A 160 52.16 20.94 54.60
N LEU A 161 52.77 20.22 53.64
CA LEU A 161 52.26 18.91 53.17
C LEU A 161 52.34 17.83 54.25
N ASN A 162 53.42 17.80 55.04
CA ASN A 162 53.57 16.86 56.14
C ASN A 162 52.69 17.22 57.35
N ALA A 163 52.45 18.51 57.62
CA ALA A 163 51.49 18.96 58.62
C ALA A 163 50.04 18.62 58.21
N ARG A 164 49.67 18.81 56.93
CA ARG A 164 48.37 18.38 56.38
C ARG A 164 48.17 16.87 56.43
N LYS A 165 49.22 16.08 56.20
CA LYS A 165 49.17 14.62 56.38
C LYS A 165 48.94 14.21 57.84
N LYS A 166 49.60 14.87 58.80
CA LYS A 166 49.38 14.64 60.23
C LYS A 166 48.02 15.11 60.74
N GLU A 167 47.46 16.20 60.19
CA GLU A 167 46.08 16.62 60.47
C GLU A 167 45.04 15.69 59.86
N GLN A 168 45.33 15.03 58.73
CA GLN A 168 44.45 14.00 58.15
C GLN A 168 44.46 12.69 58.93
N GLU A 169 45.55 12.35 59.62
CA GLU A 169 45.64 11.14 60.47
C GLU A 169 45.06 11.32 61.88
N GLN A 170 44.80 12.55 62.34
CA GLN A 170 44.29 12.84 63.70
C GLN A 170 42.83 13.34 63.77
N LYS A 171 42.06 13.28 62.69
CA LYS A 171 40.60 13.46 62.79
C LYS A 171 39.98 12.18 63.36
N PRO A 172 39.05 12.26 64.34
CA PRO A 172 38.29 11.09 64.76
C PRO A 172 37.63 10.50 63.52
N VAL A 173 37.85 9.20 63.28
CA VAL A 173 37.11 8.44 62.28
C VAL A 173 35.67 8.41 62.77
N GLU A 174 34.89 9.39 62.35
CA GLU A 174 33.44 9.25 62.31
C GLU A 174 33.18 8.11 61.32
N GLN A 175 32.78 6.96 61.88
CA GLN A 175 32.55 5.72 61.14
C GLN A 175 31.42 5.95 60.13
N LYS A 176 31.77 6.43 58.93
CA LYS A 176 30.94 6.16 57.76
C LYS A 176 31.09 4.67 57.45
N PRO A 177 29.99 3.92 57.34
CA PRO A 177 30.09 2.48 57.10
C PRO A 177 30.87 2.25 55.80
N LYS A 178 31.84 1.33 55.84
CA LYS A 178 32.47 0.80 54.63
C LYS A 178 31.40 0.00 53.90
N GLU A 179 30.70 0.64 52.97
CA GLU A 179 29.81 -0.04 52.03
C GLU A 179 30.60 -1.16 51.35
N THR A 180 30.10 -2.40 51.45
CA THR A 180 30.64 -3.52 50.68
C THR A 180 30.41 -3.30 49.19
N THR A 181 31.23 -3.93 48.32
CA THR A 181 31.06 -3.84 46.86
C THR A 181 29.65 -4.24 46.41
N GLU A 182 29.01 -5.16 47.14
CA GLU A 182 27.63 -5.60 46.97
C GLU A 182 26.64 -4.49 47.37
N GLN A 183 26.76 -3.87 48.54
CA GLN A 183 25.91 -2.73 48.95
C GLN A 183 26.02 -1.54 48.01
N ARG A 184 27.21 -1.30 47.45
CA ARG A 184 27.42 -0.26 46.43
C ARG A 184 26.78 -0.63 45.09
N ALA A 185 26.78 -1.91 44.71
CA ALA A 185 26.12 -2.38 43.50
C ALA A 185 24.59 -2.29 43.65
N GLU A 186 24.03 -2.78 44.77
CA GLU A 186 22.60 -2.67 45.09
C GLU A 186 22.13 -1.21 45.17
N ARG A 187 22.94 -0.31 45.73
CA ARG A 187 22.61 1.12 45.77
C ARG A 187 22.60 1.74 44.37
N LEU A 188 23.56 1.39 43.52
CA LEU A 188 23.60 1.85 42.13
C LEU A 188 22.45 1.25 41.30
N GLU A 189 22.03 0.03 41.60
CA GLU A 189 20.89 -0.63 40.97
C GLU A 189 19.57 -0.01 41.41
N ASN A 190 19.36 0.23 42.70
CA ASN A 190 18.22 1.00 43.21
C ASN A 190 18.18 2.43 42.65
N GLU A 191 19.33 3.09 42.53
CA GLU A 191 19.41 4.42 41.91
C GLU A 191 19.09 4.38 40.41
N ARG A 192 19.44 3.30 39.70
CA ARG A 192 19.04 3.07 38.30
C ARG A 192 17.54 2.79 38.17
N GLU A 193 17.01 1.92 39.02
CA GLU A 193 15.58 1.63 39.08
C GLU A 193 14.77 2.89 39.35
N GLU A 194 15.20 3.72 40.31
CA GLU A 194 14.55 5.01 40.57
C GLU A 194 14.61 5.98 39.38
N ARG A 195 15.69 5.96 38.59
CA ARG A 195 15.86 6.80 37.40
C ARG A 195 15.06 6.32 36.20
N THR A 196 14.76 5.03 36.11
CA THR A 196 14.02 4.40 35.01
C THR A 196 12.50 4.40 35.23
N LYS A 197 12.05 4.71 36.45
CA LYS A 197 10.61 4.86 36.76
C LYS A 197 9.97 5.92 35.85
N PRO A 198 8.75 5.66 35.34
CA PRO A 198 8.02 6.63 34.53
C PRO A 198 7.68 7.87 35.38
N VAL A 199 8.03 9.04 34.86
CA VAL A 199 7.71 10.33 35.48
C VAL A 199 6.68 11.04 34.60
N PRO A 200 5.64 11.70 35.17
CA PRO A 200 4.75 12.54 34.37
C PRO A 200 5.53 13.60 33.59
N PHE A 201 5.30 13.67 32.28
CA PHE A 201 5.98 14.63 31.43
C PHE A 201 5.49 16.07 31.71
N VAL A 202 6.44 17.01 31.81
CA VAL A 202 6.12 18.42 31.99
C VAL A 202 5.69 18.99 30.64
N LEU A 203 4.40 19.29 30.51
CA LEU A 203 3.86 19.91 29.30
C LEU A 203 4.38 21.35 29.15
N PRO A 204 4.88 21.73 27.96
CA PRO A 204 5.14 23.13 27.64
C PRO A 204 3.87 23.99 27.80
N GLN A 205 4.03 25.29 28.07
CA GLN A 205 2.88 26.22 28.23
C GLN A 205 1.99 26.29 26.99
N GLN A 206 2.52 25.94 25.81
CA GLN A 206 1.82 25.93 24.53
C GLN A 206 1.10 24.60 24.23
N GLY A 207 1.11 23.65 25.17
CA GLY A 207 0.59 22.31 24.98
C GLY A 207 1.61 21.34 24.36
N LEU A 208 1.18 20.09 24.14
CA LEU A 208 2.00 19.08 23.48
C LEU A 208 2.11 19.42 21.98
N PRO A 209 3.34 19.45 21.41
CA PRO A 209 3.50 19.67 19.97
C PRO A 209 2.74 18.62 19.14
N LYS A 210 2.11 19.04 18.03
CA LYS A 210 1.28 18.17 17.18
C LYS A 210 2.03 16.95 16.63
N HIS A 211 3.35 17.03 16.50
CA HIS A 211 4.19 15.96 15.96
C HIS A 211 4.59 14.90 17.00
N TYR A 212 4.27 15.09 18.28
CA TYR A 212 4.59 14.09 19.30
C TYR A 212 3.59 12.94 19.25
N LYS A 213 4.10 11.74 18.93
CA LYS A 213 3.40 10.46 18.91
C LYS A 213 3.86 9.56 20.05
N GLU A 214 3.13 8.49 20.32
CA GLU A 214 3.57 7.48 21.29
C GLU A 214 4.90 6.88 20.84
N GLY A 215 5.87 6.81 21.75
CA GLY A 215 7.27 6.45 21.45
C GLY A 215 8.15 7.61 20.97
N THR A 216 7.69 8.87 21.04
CA THR A 216 8.52 10.02 20.65
C THR A 216 9.64 10.27 21.65
N LEU A 217 10.87 10.42 21.14
CA LEU A 217 12.03 10.79 21.96
C LEU A 217 11.97 12.26 22.37
N VAL A 218 12.09 12.55 23.66
CA VAL A 218 12.07 13.90 24.20
C VAL A 218 13.16 14.11 25.24
N THR A 219 13.54 15.37 25.42
CA THR A 219 14.46 15.78 26.48
C THR A 219 13.66 16.34 27.65
N ASN A 220 13.85 15.79 28.85
CA ASN A 220 13.27 16.31 30.08
C ASN A 220 14.12 17.48 30.64
N GLY A 221 13.58 18.28 31.56
CA GLY A 221 14.25 19.46 32.15
C GLY A 221 15.61 19.16 32.81
N ASP A 222 15.86 17.91 33.18
CA ASP A 222 17.14 17.42 33.72
C ASP A 222 18.16 17.01 32.61
N ASN A 223 17.93 17.43 31.36
CA ASN A 223 18.69 17.04 30.16
C ASN A 223 18.74 15.53 29.89
N ARG A 224 17.82 14.75 30.48
CA ARG A 224 17.71 13.31 30.23
C ARG A 224 16.82 13.06 29.03
N ILE A 225 17.18 12.04 28.25
CA ILE A 225 16.45 11.66 27.05
C ILE A 225 15.65 10.41 27.35
N GLY A 226 14.42 10.38 26.85
CA GLY A 226 13.48 9.30 27.10
C GLY A 226 12.36 9.31 26.08
N TYR A 227 11.49 8.32 26.13
CA TYR A 227 10.33 8.22 25.25
C TYR A 227 9.03 8.56 25.99
N LEU A 228 8.07 9.12 25.24
CA LEU A 228 6.72 9.39 25.73
C LEU A 228 5.81 8.20 25.49
N LEU A 229 5.10 7.75 26.52
CA LEU A 229 3.98 6.80 26.41
C LEU A 229 2.69 7.42 26.95
N ASP A 230 1.56 6.78 26.64
CA ASP A 230 0.24 7.13 27.15
C ASP A 230 -0.18 8.58 26.82
N LEU A 231 -0.09 8.95 25.53
CA LEU A 231 -0.49 10.27 25.04
C LEU A 231 -2.00 10.52 25.16
N ASN A 232 -2.81 9.46 25.20
CA ASN A 232 -4.26 9.52 25.32
C ASN A 232 -4.73 9.60 26.79
N GLY A 233 -3.83 9.37 27.75
CA GLY A 233 -4.09 9.49 29.18
C GLY A 233 -4.14 10.95 29.65
N PHE A 234 -4.46 11.14 30.94
CA PHE A 234 -4.55 12.49 31.55
C PHE A 234 -3.25 13.29 31.45
N ARG A 235 -2.08 12.63 31.42
CA ARG A 235 -0.75 13.22 31.16
C ARG A 235 0.18 12.19 30.52
N PRO A 236 0.95 12.56 29.49
CA PRO A 236 1.99 11.71 28.94
C PRO A 236 3.01 11.29 30.01
N LEU A 237 3.45 10.02 29.95
CA LEU A 237 4.47 9.47 30.84
C LEU A 237 5.83 9.45 30.15
N PHE A 238 6.82 10.11 30.77
CA PHE A 238 8.21 10.11 30.34
C PHE A 238 8.96 8.92 30.92
N HIS A 239 9.52 8.09 30.05
CA HIS A 239 10.33 6.94 30.41
C HIS A 239 11.80 7.24 30.08
N SER A 240 12.64 7.36 31.11
CA SER A 240 14.06 7.69 30.93
C SER A 240 14.80 6.55 30.22
N LEU A 241 15.62 6.90 29.23
CA LEU A 241 16.52 5.96 28.56
C LEU A 241 17.94 6.09 29.11
N GLU A 242 18.58 4.95 29.37
CA GLU A 242 19.99 4.91 29.74
C GLU A 242 20.86 4.93 28.49
N LEU A 243 21.31 6.12 28.11
CA LEU A 243 22.19 6.33 26.96
C LEU A 243 23.62 6.64 27.40
N SER A 244 24.60 6.21 26.62
CA SER A 244 25.98 6.67 26.82
C SER A 244 26.08 8.19 26.60
N PRO A 245 27.06 8.90 27.19
CA PRO A 245 27.19 10.35 27.03
C PRO A 245 27.31 10.82 25.57
N GLN A 246 27.87 10.00 24.69
CA GLN A 246 27.96 10.28 23.25
C GLN A 246 26.61 10.10 22.56
N GLN A 247 25.88 9.02 22.87
CA GLN A 247 24.53 8.78 22.36
C GLN A 247 23.54 9.84 22.85
N GLN A 248 23.66 10.30 24.10
CA GLN A 248 22.83 11.36 24.65
C GLN A 248 23.03 12.68 23.90
N LYS A 249 24.28 13.08 23.64
CA LYS A 249 24.56 14.29 22.83
C LYS A 249 24.02 14.17 21.41
N ARG A 250 24.16 13.00 20.80
CA ARG A 250 23.64 12.71 19.47
C ARG A 250 22.11 12.80 19.43
N ALA A 251 21.43 12.19 20.40
CA ALA A 251 19.98 12.21 20.52
C ALA A 251 19.47 13.64 20.78
N SER A 252 20.16 14.44 21.59
CA SER A 252 19.79 15.84 21.85
C SER A 252 19.79 16.67 20.56
N LEU A 253 20.87 16.60 19.79
CA LEU A 253 20.97 17.35 18.52
C LEU A 253 19.95 16.85 17.48
N TYR A 254 19.69 15.53 17.46
CA TYR A 254 18.65 14.96 16.63
C TYR A 254 17.25 15.48 17.01
N ILE A 255 16.90 15.53 18.29
CA ILE A 255 15.62 16.05 18.79
C ILE A 255 15.46 17.52 18.37
N GLU A 256 16.51 18.33 18.49
CA GLU A 256 16.49 19.73 18.04
C GLU A 256 16.25 19.88 16.53
N ILE A 257 16.91 19.05 15.70
CA ILE A 257 16.66 19.02 14.24
C ILE A 257 15.20 18.66 13.97
N ARG A 258 14.69 17.61 14.61
CA ARG A 258 13.31 17.15 14.43
C ARG A 258 12.31 18.22 14.80
N ASP A 259 12.46 18.84 15.95
CA ASP A 259 11.50 19.83 16.44
C ASP A 259 11.56 21.11 15.60
N THR A 260 12.76 21.52 15.16
CA THR A 260 12.92 22.65 14.23
C THR A 260 12.33 22.35 12.86
N TYR A 261 12.51 21.12 12.35
CA TYR A 261 11.91 20.68 11.09
C TYR A 261 10.38 20.76 11.14
N HIS A 262 9.76 20.18 12.17
CA HIS A 262 8.31 20.22 12.31
C HIS A 262 7.79 21.64 12.53
N HIS A 263 8.51 22.45 13.30
CA HIS A 263 8.16 23.86 13.49
C HIS A 263 8.23 24.66 12.19
N LEU A 264 9.28 24.47 11.38
CA LEU A 264 9.39 25.06 10.05
C LEU A 264 8.23 24.61 9.15
N TYR A 265 8.02 23.30 9.04
CA TYR A 265 7.00 22.72 8.17
C TYR A 265 5.59 23.21 8.55
N LEU A 266 5.22 23.15 9.83
CA LEU A 266 3.91 23.61 10.30
C LEU A 266 3.75 25.12 10.15
N ASN A 267 4.79 25.91 10.42
CA ASN A 267 4.73 27.36 10.25
C ASN A 267 4.50 27.75 8.79
N GLU A 268 5.20 27.11 7.85
CA GLU A 268 5.02 27.36 6.43
C GLU A 268 3.68 26.83 5.90
N ALA A 269 3.21 25.69 6.41
CA ALA A 269 1.91 25.13 6.06
C ALA A 269 0.75 26.03 6.53
N ASP A 270 0.82 26.55 7.76
CA ASP A 270 -0.25 27.36 8.35
C ASP A 270 -0.26 28.80 7.81
N THR A 271 0.92 29.38 7.54
CA THR A 271 1.02 30.79 7.11
C THR A 271 1.10 30.97 5.60
N LEU A 272 1.36 29.90 4.84
CA LEU A 272 1.60 29.92 3.39
C LEU A 272 2.66 30.95 2.98
N ARG A 273 3.65 31.16 3.85
CA ARG A 273 4.75 32.11 3.65
C ARG A 273 6.08 31.45 3.98
N GLU A 274 7.11 31.85 3.24
CA GLU A 274 8.46 31.36 3.47
C GLU A 274 9.02 31.91 4.78
N ASN A 275 9.62 31.04 5.60
CA ASN A 275 10.35 31.45 6.80
C ASN A 275 11.86 31.14 6.68
N PRO A 276 12.66 32.09 6.13
CA PRO A 276 14.08 31.86 5.90
C PRO A 276 14.88 31.72 7.19
N ALA A 277 14.44 32.32 8.30
CA ALA A 277 15.15 32.28 9.58
C ALA A 277 15.13 30.86 10.18
N LEU A 278 13.97 30.20 10.19
CA LEU A 278 13.85 28.81 10.65
C LEU A 278 14.59 27.84 9.73
N ARG A 279 14.58 28.08 8.41
CA ARG A 279 15.34 27.29 7.43
C ARG A 279 16.85 27.41 7.62
N GLN A 280 17.36 28.61 7.89
CA GLN A 280 18.77 28.82 8.22
C GLN A 280 19.15 28.12 9.53
N MET A 281 18.27 28.16 10.53
CA MET A 281 18.46 27.44 11.79
C MET A 281 18.53 25.93 11.56
N LEU A 282 17.60 25.37 10.78
CA LEU A 282 17.59 23.94 10.43
C LEU A 282 18.87 23.53 9.69
N ASN A 283 19.32 24.35 8.73
CA ASN A 283 20.58 24.11 8.02
C ASN A 283 21.78 24.05 8.97
N ARG A 284 21.86 25.02 9.90
CA ARG A 284 22.94 25.07 10.88
C ARG A 284 22.94 23.84 11.79
N LEU A 285 21.78 23.47 12.33
CA LEU A 285 21.66 22.29 13.19
C LEU A 285 22.04 21.00 12.45
N TYR A 286 21.64 20.88 11.18
CA TYR A 286 22.03 19.76 10.33
C TYR A 286 23.55 19.73 10.07
N ASP A 287 24.16 20.86 9.72
CA ASP A 287 25.60 20.94 9.44
C ASP A 287 26.41 20.65 10.72
N ASP A 288 25.97 21.16 11.89
CA ASP A 288 26.57 20.88 13.20
C ASP A 288 26.46 19.38 13.57
N PHE A 289 25.34 18.74 13.27
CA PHE A 289 25.16 17.29 13.46
C PHE A 289 26.08 16.50 12.53
N LYS A 290 26.14 16.89 11.26
CA LYS A 290 26.94 16.23 10.23
C LYS A 290 28.43 16.28 10.54
N GLU A 291 28.94 17.41 11.01
CA GLU A 291 30.34 17.57 11.41
C GLU A 291 30.74 16.62 12.56
N ARG A 292 29.82 16.40 13.51
CA ARG A 292 30.11 15.63 14.74
C ARG A 292 29.84 14.13 14.60
N PHE A 293 28.78 13.74 13.89
CA PHE A 293 28.28 12.37 13.88
C PHE A 293 28.13 11.75 12.48
N GLY A 294 28.47 12.49 11.42
CA GLY A 294 28.27 12.05 10.04
C GLY A 294 26.84 12.26 9.56
N ASN A 295 26.49 11.60 8.46
CA ASN A 295 25.18 11.75 7.82
C ASN A 295 24.04 11.18 8.70
N LEU A 296 22.83 11.73 8.57
CA LEU A 296 21.66 11.26 9.31
C LEU A 296 21.36 9.79 8.98
N ASN A 297 21.48 9.44 7.70
CA ASN A 297 21.23 8.08 7.20
C ASN A 297 22.42 7.12 7.34
N ASP A 298 23.50 7.51 8.03
CA ASP A 298 24.60 6.57 8.31
C ASP A 298 24.10 5.43 9.22
N PRO A 299 24.57 4.17 9.04
CA PRO A 299 24.10 3.03 9.81
C PRO A 299 24.30 3.20 11.32
N LYS A 300 25.31 3.98 11.73
CA LYS A 300 25.58 4.30 13.14
C LYS A 300 24.45 5.11 13.78
N ASN A 301 23.82 6.00 13.02
CA ASN A 301 22.82 6.96 13.50
C ASN A 301 21.40 6.42 13.32
N LEU A 302 21.21 5.56 12.31
CA LEU A 302 19.94 4.97 11.93
C LEU A 302 19.21 4.29 13.09
N ASP A 303 19.91 3.49 13.91
CA ASP A 303 19.28 2.75 15.00
C ASP A 303 18.71 3.67 16.08
N LEU A 304 19.40 4.77 16.40
CA LEU A 304 18.93 5.75 17.37
C LEU A 304 17.74 6.54 16.83
N ILE A 305 17.80 6.94 15.55
CA ILE A 305 16.73 7.72 14.94
C ILE A 305 15.47 6.86 14.80
N LYS A 306 15.61 5.57 14.50
CA LYS A 306 14.48 4.61 14.42
C LYS A 306 13.81 4.32 15.76
N MET A 307 14.47 4.59 16.89
CA MET A 307 13.82 4.51 18.21
C MET A 307 12.77 5.60 18.40
N ASP A 308 12.84 6.69 17.64
CA ASP A 308 11.86 7.75 17.64
C ASP A 308 10.69 7.44 16.72
N ALA A 309 9.46 7.60 17.20
CA ALA A 309 8.25 7.37 16.42
C ALA A 309 8.20 8.23 15.13
N GLY A 310 8.74 9.46 15.18
CA GLY A 310 8.86 10.37 14.03
C GLY A 310 10.21 10.29 13.29
N GLY A 311 11.04 9.30 13.59
CA GLY A 311 12.41 9.25 13.05
C GLY A 311 12.51 9.11 11.54
N ARG A 312 11.56 8.41 10.91
CA ARG A 312 11.56 8.17 9.46
C ARG A 312 11.38 9.45 8.65
N GLU A 313 10.62 10.40 9.17
CA GLU A 313 10.39 11.69 8.51
C GLU A 313 11.71 12.49 8.46
N ILE A 314 12.51 12.44 9.53
CA ILE A 314 13.81 13.14 9.61
C ILE A 314 14.89 12.47 8.75
N LEU A 315 14.87 11.15 8.62
CA LEU A 315 15.76 10.43 7.69
C LEU A 315 15.53 10.86 6.23
N SER A 316 14.33 11.33 5.90
CA SER A 316 13.98 11.85 4.57
C SER A 316 14.59 13.23 4.29
N LEU A 317 15.26 13.87 5.25
CA LEU A 317 16.05 15.08 5.04
C LEU A 317 17.31 14.83 4.20
N GLU A 318 17.69 13.57 4.00
CA GLU A 318 18.80 13.17 3.15
C GLU A 318 18.34 12.15 2.09
N HIS A 319 18.72 12.40 0.84
CA HIS A 319 18.50 11.46 -0.26
C HIS A 319 19.83 11.05 -0.87
N TYR A 320 19.98 9.78 -1.24
CA TYR A 320 21.20 9.31 -1.88
C TYR A 320 21.08 9.39 -3.40
N ARG A 321 21.97 10.16 -4.03
CA ARG A 321 22.14 10.21 -5.48
C ARG A 321 23.57 9.83 -5.82
N GLU A 322 23.75 8.81 -6.65
CA GLU A 322 25.09 8.30 -7.04
C GLU A 322 25.98 7.94 -5.83
N GLY A 323 25.38 7.41 -4.76
CA GLY A 323 26.11 7.04 -3.54
C GLY A 323 26.54 8.21 -2.64
N LYS A 324 26.13 9.45 -2.96
CA LYS A 324 26.36 10.64 -2.12
C LYS A 324 25.04 11.09 -1.47
N ALA A 325 25.10 11.42 -0.19
CA ALA A 325 23.98 12.02 0.53
C ALA A 325 23.79 13.49 0.11
N VAL A 326 22.61 13.80 -0.43
CA VAL A 326 22.14 15.11 -0.88
C VAL A 326 21.08 15.60 0.10
N LYS A 327 21.11 16.90 0.45
CA LYS A 327 20.10 17.55 1.30
C LYS A 327 18.73 17.55 0.59
N ALA A 328 17.65 17.39 1.35
CA ALA A 328 16.30 17.54 0.84
C ALA A 328 15.95 19.01 0.48
N ASP A 329 14.95 19.18 -0.37
CA ASP A 329 14.52 20.49 -0.89
C ASP A 329 14.11 21.49 0.21
N ILE A 330 13.66 21.01 1.38
CA ILE A 330 13.23 21.86 2.50
C ILE A 330 14.34 22.79 3.02
N PHE A 331 15.60 22.41 2.83
CA PHE A 331 16.76 23.22 3.21
C PHE A 331 16.97 24.43 2.31
N GLU A 332 16.40 24.43 1.10
CA GLU A 332 16.59 25.48 0.09
C GLU A 332 15.31 26.27 -0.17
N ARG A 333 14.15 25.59 -0.24
CA ARG A 333 12.86 26.19 -0.62
C ARG A 333 11.70 25.68 0.24
N PRO A 334 10.57 26.40 0.31
CA PRO A 334 9.35 25.89 0.95
C PRO A 334 8.85 24.62 0.26
N VAL A 335 8.49 23.62 1.07
CA VAL A 335 7.91 22.34 0.60
C VAL A 335 6.47 22.17 1.09
N ALA A 336 6.06 22.94 2.10
CA ALA A 336 4.73 22.85 2.70
C ALA A 336 3.61 23.44 1.82
N PHE A 337 3.95 24.35 0.91
CA PHE A 337 2.99 24.99 -0.01
C PHE A 337 3.64 25.27 -1.36
N ASN A 338 2.81 25.43 -2.40
CA ASN A 338 3.29 25.73 -3.73
C ASN A 338 3.67 27.23 -3.83
N THR A 339 4.94 27.52 -4.10
CA THR A 339 5.42 28.90 -4.32
C THR A 339 5.17 29.39 -5.75
N GLN A 340 4.93 28.46 -6.69
CA GLN A 340 4.64 28.76 -8.09
C GLN A 340 3.14 28.67 -8.38
N GLU A 341 2.32 29.28 -7.52
CA GLU A 341 0.93 29.50 -7.92
C GLU A 341 0.90 30.56 -9.02
N ILE A 342 0.20 30.25 -10.11
CA ILE A 342 -0.11 31.24 -11.14
C ILE A 342 -0.94 32.32 -10.45
N THR A 343 -0.39 33.53 -10.33
CA THR A 343 -1.05 34.67 -9.66
C THR A 343 -1.84 35.54 -10.64
N HIS A 344 -1.55 35.42 -11.93
CA HIS A 344 -2.21 36.17 -12.99
C HIS A 344 -2.25 35.36 -14.28
N ALA A 345 -3.37 35.46 -15.00
CA ALA A 345 -3.52 34.94 -16.35
C ALA A 345 -4.06 36.05 -17.26
N ASP A 346 -3.42 36.24 -18.41
CA ASP A 346 -3.79 37.30 -19.36
C ASP A 346 -5.09 36.97 -20.12
N ASN A 347 -5.39 35.67 -20.32
CA ASN A 347 -6.49 35.18 -21.13
C ASN A 347 -7.36 34.16 -20.39
N ALA A 348 -8.65 34.03 -20.74
CA ALA A 348 -9.54 33.03 -20.14
C ALA A 348 -9.08 31.59 -20.39
N ARG A 349 -8.39 31.35 -21.53
CA ARG A 349 -7.82 30.04 -21.87
C ARG A 349 -6.67 29.65 -20.94
N ASP A 350 -5.83 30.60 -20.58
CA ASP A 350 -4.69 30.37 -19.69
C ASP A 350 -5.19 30.18 -18.25
N ALA A 351 -6.22 30.94 -17.85
CA ALA A 351 -6.92 30.73 -16.59
C ALA A 351 -7.60 29.35 -16.52
N LEU A 352 -8.22 28.89 -17.62
CA LEU A 352 -8.80 27.55 -17.69
C LEU A 352 -7.73 26.47 -17.51
N ALA A 353 -6.59 26.59 -18.19
CA ALA A 353 -5.48 25.66 -18.02
C ALA A 353 -4.94 25.68 -16.57
N ALA A 354 -4.84 26.84 -15.94
CA ALA A 354 -4.45 26.97 -14.55
C ALA A 354 -5.46 26.28 -13.60
N SER A 355 -6.76 26.47 -13.84
CA SER A 355 -7.84 25.83 -13.07
C SER A 355 -7.80 24.30 -13.18
N LEU A 356 -7.60 23.79 -14.40
CA LEU A 356 -7.46 22.35 -14.64
C LEU A 356 -6.19 21.77 -14.00
N ASN A 357 -5.08 22.50 -14.02
CA ASN A 357 -3.83 22.06 -13.37
C ASN A 357 -3.95 22.03 -11.84
N LYS A 358 -4.71 22.96 -11.24
CA LYS A 358 -4.84 23.07 -9.78
C LYS A 358 -5.96 22.18 -9.22
N HIS A 359 -7.14 22.20 -9.84
CA HIS A 359 -8.36 21.56 -9.33
C HIS A 359 -8.81 20.35 -10.14
N GLY A 360 -8.32 20.16 -11.37
CA GLY A 360 -8.76 19.08 -12.26
C GLY A 360 -10.17 19.27 -12.84
N THR A 361 -10.82 20.39 -12.53
CA THR A 361 -12.17 20.76 -12.99
C THR A 361 -12.18 22.24 -13.38
N VAL A 362 -13.25 22.67 -14.07
CA VAL A 362 -13.42 24.08 -14.42
C VAL A 362 -14.02 24.83 -13.23
N ASP A 363 -13.16 25.48 -12.46
CA ASP A 363 -13.55 26.37 -11.38
C ASP A 363 -13.56 27.84 -11.86
N LEU A 364 -14.77 28.40 -11.99
CA LEU A 364 -14.99 29.78 -12.45
C LEU A 364 -14.56 30.83 -11.42
N GLU A 365 -14.67 30.53 -10.12
CA GLU A 365 -14.29 31.46 -9.06
C GLU A 365 -12.77 31.63 -9.04
N TYR A 366 -12.05 30.51 -9.15
CA TYR A 366 -10.59 30.53 -9.27
C TYR A 366 -10.15 31.25 -10.55
N MET A 367 -10.79 30.98 -11.69
CA MET A 367 -10.45 31.65 -12.95
C MET A 367 -10.69 33.16 -12.90
N ALA A 368 -11.79 33.60 -12.30
CA ALA A 368 -12.08 35.02 -12.07
C ALA A 368 -11.03 35.68 -11.17
N SER A 369 -10.52 34.95 -10.16
CA SER A 369 -9.44 35.46 -9.31
C SER A 369 -8.12 35.71 -10.05
N LEU A 370 -7.85 34.95 -11.13
CA LEU A 370 -6.62 35.06 -11.93
C LEU A 370 -6.67 36.17 -12.99
N THR A 371 -7.82 36.32 -13.65
CA THR A 371 -8.01 37.31 -14.72
C THR A 371 -8.54 38.65 -14.21
N GLY A 372 -9.16 38.67 -13.02
CA GLY A 372 -9.88 39.84 -12.48
C GLY A 372 -11.19 40.14 -13.21
N GLY A 373 -11.67 39.24 -14.07
CA GLY A 373 -12.90 39.38 -14.85
C GLY A 373 -14.14 38.78 -14.16
N THR A 374 -15.31 38.96 -14.79
CA THR A 374 -16.55 38.31 -14.35
C THR A 374 -16.68 36.89 -14.93
N ALA A 375 -17.47 36.03 -14.30
CA ALA A 375 -17.70 34.67 -14.77
C ALA A 375 -18.35 34.66 -16.17
N GLU A 376 -19.23 35.63 -16.45
CA GLU A 376 -19.91 35.79 -17.72
C GLU A 376 -18.95 36.12 -18.86
N ASP A 377 -17.99 37.03 -18.60
CA ASP A 377 -16.95 37.39 -19.58
C ASP A 377 -16.07 36.19 -19.90
N LEU A 378 -15.64 35.43 -18.88
CA LEU A 378 -14.86 34.20 -19.04
C LEU A 378 -15.62 33.14 -19.85
N LEU A 379 -16.89 32.92 -19.54
CA LEU A 379 -17.74 31.97 -20.26
C LEU A 379 -17.95 32.41 -21.72
N SER A 380 -18.07 33.71 -21.97
CA SER A 380 -18.19 34.26 -23.32
C SER A 380 -16.94 33.98 -24.19
N GLU A 381 -15.74 34.10 -23.60
CA GLU A 381 -14.47 33.83 -24.27
C GLU A 381 -14.23 32.32 -24.45
N LEU A 382 -14.79 31.50 -23.55
CA LEU A 382 -14.65 30.05 -23.52
C LEU A 382 -15.80 29.30 -24.20
N LYS A 383 -16.72 30.02 -24.89
CA LYS A 383 -17.78 29.39 -25.68
C LYS A 383 -17.21 28.37 -26.66
N GLY A 384 -17.80 27.19 -26.68
CA GLY A 384 -17.36 26.06 -27.52
C GLY A 384 -16.23 25.21 -26.93
N LYS A 385 -15.58 25.64 -25.84
CA LYS A 385 -14.55 24.85 -25.13
C LYS A 385 -15.03 24.29 -23.82
N VAL A 386 -15.98 24.94 -23.18
CA VAL A 386 -16.53 24.56 -21.90
C VAL A 386 -18.05 24.52 -22.02
N TYR A 387 -18.66 23.48 -21.47
CA TYR A 387 -20.10 23.27 -21.46
C TYR A 387 -20.59 23.02 -20.04
N PHE A 388 -21.80 23.48 -19.75
CA PHE A 388 -22.45 23.20 -18.48
C PHE A 388 -22.97 21.78 -18.48
N ASN A 389 -22.59 20.98 -17.49
CA ASN A 389 -23.11 19.63 -17.29
C ASN A 389 -24.14 19.64 -16.16
N PRO A 390 -25.46 19.51 -16.45
CA PRO A 390 -26.51 19.50 -15.44
C PRO A 390 -26.45 18.32 -14.46
N LEU A 391 -25.77 17.22 -14.84
CA LEU A 391 -25.64 16.02 -14.00
C LEU A 391 -24.67 16.24 -12.84
N VAL A 392 -23.61 17.00 -13.11
CA VAL A 392 -22.57 17.35 -12.14
C VAL A 392 -22.90 18.69 -11.46
N GLY A 393 -23.74 19.51 -12.08
CA GLY A 393 -24.07 20.86 -11.61
C GLY A 393 -22.93 21.86 -11.81
N GLY A 394 -22.03 21.58 -12.76
CA GLY A 394 -20.81 22.36 -12.97
C GLY A 394 -20.37 22.38 -14.44
N TYR A 395 -19.34 23.17 -14.71
CA TYR A 395 -18.78 23.30 -16.05
C TYR A 395 -17.70 22.24 -16.31
N GLU A 396 -17.71 21.67 -17.52
CA GLU A 396 -16.74 20.69 -17.97
C GLU A 396 -16.17 21.08 -19.34
N ILE A 397 -14.96 20.64 -19.64
CA ILE A 397 -14.34 20.83 -20.96
C ILE A 397 -15.12 20.02 -22.00
N ALA A 398 -15.22 20.55 -23.22
CA ALA A 398 -15.82 19.88 -24.37
C ALA A 398 -15.35 18.43 -24.53
N ASP A 399 -14.04 18.18 -24.45
CA ASP A 399 -13.45 16.83 -24.61
C ASP A 399 -14.00 15.83 -23.58
N LYS A 400 -14.22 16.26 -22.34
CA LYS A 400 -14.77 15.42 -21.27
C LYS A 400 -16.28 15.30 -21.38
N PHE A 401 -16.95 16.41 -21.69
CA PHE A 401 -18.40 16.47 -21.76
C PHE A 401 -18.95 15.62 -22.92
N ILE A 402 -18.33 15.72 -24.10
CA ILE A 402 -18.69 15.01 -25.33
C ILE A 402 -18.20 13.54 -25.32
N ALA A 403 -17.34 13.15 -24.37
CA ALA A 403 -16.90 11.76 -24.27
C ALA A 403 -18.01 10.81 -23.78
N GLY A 404 -18.02 9.57 -24.28
CA GLY A 404 -18.92 8.50 -23.83
C GLY A 404 -20.26 8.46 -24.59
N ASN A 405 -21.33 8.01 -23.92
CA ASN A 405 -22.65 7.89 -24.54
C ASN A 405 -23.34 9.26 -24.67
N VAL A 406 -23.07 9.94 -25.77
CA VAL A 406 -23.60 11.26 -26.11
C VAL A 406 -25.13 11.26 -26.21
N ILE A 407 -25.74 10.16 -26.68
CA ILE A 407 -27.19 10.04 -26.86
C ILE A 407 -27.90 10.07 -25.50
N SER A 408 -27.46 9.22 -24.56
CA SER A 408 -28.03 9.19 -23.21
C SER A 408 -27.82 10.51 -22.46
N LYS A 409 -26.63 11.13 -22.60
CA LYS A 409 -26.37 12.45 -22.03
C LYS A 409 -27.28 13.52 -22.62
N ALA A 410 -27.50 13.52 -23.94
CA ALA A 410 -28.38 14.49 -24.61
C ALA A 410 -29.83 14.35 -24.10
N ASP A 411 -30.31 13.12 -23.92
CA ASP A 411 -31.64 12.85 -23.37
C ASP A 411 -31.79 13.37 -21.93
N GLU A 412 -30.76 13.18 -21.09
CA GLU A 412 -30.76 13.67 -19.71
C GLU A 412 -30.71 15.20 -19.64
N VAL A 413 -29.86 15.84 -20.46
CA VAL A 413 -29.82 17.31 -20.57
C VAL A 413 -31.15 17.85 -21.09
N GLN A 414 -31.78 17.18 -22.05
CA GLN A 414 -33.10 17.54 -22.57
C GLN A 414 -34.19 17.46 -21.49
N LYS A 415 -34.15 16.43 -20.63
CA LYS A 415 -35.04 16.31 -19.46
C LYS A 415 -34.81 17.45 -18.46
N PHE A 416 -33.55 17.80 -18.22
CA PHE A 416 -33.20 18.91 -17.34
C PHE A 416 -33.70 20.26 -17.85
N ILE A 417 -33.58 20.54 -19.15
CA ILE A 417 -34.15 21.76 -19.77
C ILE A 417 -35.68 21.77 -19.64
N GLY A 418 -36.33 20.61 -19.69
CA GLY A 418 -37.77 20.49 -19.44
C GLY A 418 -38.19 20.89 -18.02
N SER A 419 -37.34 20.66 -17.02
CA SER A 419 -37.59 21.08 -15.64
C SER A 419 -37.10 22.51 -15.34
N HIS A 420 -36.12 23.01 -16.09
CA HIS A 420 -35.52 24.34 -15.91
C HIS A 420 -35.37 25.10 -17.26
N PRO A 421 -36.45 25.71 -17.77
CA PRO A 421 -36.48 26.32 -19.12
C PRO A 421 -35.59 27.57 -19.30
N ASP A 422 -35.23 28.22 -18.19
CA ASP A 422 -34.52 29.51 -18.18
C ASP A 422 -32.99 29.38 -18.26
N HIS A 423 -32.45 28.15 -18.20
CA HIS A 423 -30.99 27.94 -18.28
C HIS A 423 -30.50 27.92 -19.73
N GLU A 424 -29.97 29.05 -20.20
CA GLU A 424 -29.38 29.18 -21.55
C GLU A 424 -28.14 28.29 -21.74
N ALA A 425 -27.26 28.20 -20.76
CA ALA A 425 -26.05 27.36 -20.84
C ALA A 425 -26.37 25.87 -21.04
N ALA A 426 -27.48 25.38 -20.47
CA ALA A 426 -27.91 24.00 -20.66
C ALA A 426 -28.38 23.74 -22.10
N LYS A 427 -28.98 24.74 -22.76
CA LYS A 427 -29.38 24.65 -24.18
C LYS A 427 -28.16 24.60 -25.09
N GLU A 428 -27.16 25.44 -24.84
CA GLU A 428 -25.88 25.39 -25.58
C GLU A 428 -25.20 24.02 -25.42
N SER A 429 -25.21 23.44 -24.21
CA SER A 429 -24.70 22.09 -23.97
C SER A 429 -25.47 21.01 -24.74
N LEU A 430 -26.79 21.13 -24.86
CA LEU A 430 -27.62 20.19 -25.61
C LEU A 430 -27.29 20.24 -27.11
N ASP A 431 -27.15 21.44 -27.66
CA ASP A 431 -26.81 21.62 -29.07
C ASP A 431 -25.44 21.02 -29.40
N ALA A 432 -24.47 21.18 -28.50
CA ALA A 432 -23.15 20.56 -28.64
C ALA A 432 -23.21 19.02 -28.62
N LEU A 433 -24.01 18.42 -27.74
CA LEU A 433 -24.21 16.97 -27.72
C LEU A 433 -24.91 16.47 -29.00
N ARG A 434 -25.87 17.23 -29.52
CA ARG A 434 -26.55 16.89 -30.78
C ARG A 434 -25.61 16.95 -31.97
N GLU A 435 -24.77 17.97 -32.06
CA GLU A 435 -23.75 18.09 -33.10
C GLU A 435 -22.73 16.95 -33.02
N ALA A 436 -22.36 16.54 -31.82
CA ALA A 436 -21.43 15.44 -31.58
C ALA A 436 -22.06 14.03 -31.68
N THR A 437 -23.36 13.93 -31.94
CA THR A 437 -24.03 12.63 -32.05
C THR A 437 -23.55 11.92 -33.32
N PRO A 438 -22.97 10.71 -33.22
CA PRO A 438 -22.49 9.98 -34.37
C PRO A 438 -23.65 9.59 -35.30
N LYS A 439 -23.34 9.39 -36.58
CA LYS A 439 -24.33 8.91 -37.55
C LYS A 439 -24.81 7.51 -37.11
N PRO A 440 -26.13 7.28 -37.02
CA PRO A 440 -26.66 5.95 -36.77
C PRO A 440 -26.16 4.96 -37.83
N ILE A 441 -25.70 3.80 -37.39
CA ILE A 441 -25.27 2.71 -38.27
C ILE A 441 -26.54 1.96 -38.72
N ALA A 442 -26.69 1.72 -40.02
CA ALA A 442 -27.80 0.93 -40.54
C ALA A 442 -27.65 -0.54 -40.11
N PHE A 443 -28.76 -1.25 -39.93
CA PHE A 443 -28.70 -2.65 -39.53
C PHE A 443 -27.94 -3.52 -40.54
N ASP A 444 -28.05 -3.22 -41.84
CA ASP A 444 -27.36 -3.94 -42.91
C ASP A 444 -25.83 -3.75 -42.89
N ASP A 445 -25.33 -2.70 -42.22
CA ASP A 445 -23.90 -2.43 -42.05
C ASP A 445 -23.34 -3.06 -40.76
N LEU A 446 -24.20 -3.67 -39.93
CA LEU A 446 -23.80 -4.35 -38.71
C LEU A 446 -23.42 -5.79 -39.05
N ASP A 447 -22.12 -6.08 -38.98
CA ASP A 447 -21.60 -7.45 -39.05
C ASP A 447 -21.24 -7.91 -37.64
N PHE A 448 -21.87 -8.98 -37.18
CA PHE A 448 -21.60 -9.59 -35.88
C PHE A 448 -21.77 -11.10 -35.95
N ASN A 449 -20.92 -11.81 -35.21
CA ASN A 449 -20.92 -13.26 -35.20
C ASN A 449 -22.17 -13.82 -34.51
N PHE A 450 -22.55 -15.03 -34.88
CA PHE A 450 -23.61 -15.72 -34.17
C PHE A 450 -23.11 -16.14 -32.79
N GLY A 451 -23.80 -15.73 -31.71
CA GLY A 451 -23.38 -16.04 -30.34
C GLY A 451 -22.66 -14.91 -29.59
N GLU A 452 -22.68 -13.68 -30.10
CA GLU A 452 -22.25 -12.50 -29.35
C GLU A 452 -22.92 -12.39 -27.97
N ARG A 453 -22.10 -12.10 -26.95
CA ARG A 453 -22.51 -12.10 -25.52
C ARG A 453 -23.43 -10.92 -25.14
N TRP A 454 -23.38 -9.84 -25.92
CA TRP A 454 -24.19 -8.65 -25.66
C TRP A 454 -25.63 -8.77 -26.21
N ILE A 455 -25.90 -9.77 -27.06
CA ILE A 455 -27.22 -10.05 -27.59
C ILE A 455 -28.01 -10.89 -26.56
N PRO A 456 -29.21 -10.44 -26.15
CA PRO A 456 -30.03 -11.21 -25.20
C PRO A 456 -30.36 -12.62 -25.70
N THR A 457 -30.25 -13.61 -24.83
CA THR A 457 -30.50 -15.03 -25.16
C THR A 457 -31.92 -15.30 -25.66
N GLY A 458 -32.89 -14.45 -25.29
CA GLY A 458 -34.26 -14.52 -25.81
C GLY A 458 -34.35 -14.33 -27.33
N ILE A 459 -33.44 -13.54 -27.92
CA ILE A 459 -33.39 -13.35 -29.38
C ILE A 459 -32.87 -14.63 -30.05
N TYR A 460 -31.80 -15.23 -29.52
CA TYR A 460 -31.29 -16.51 -30.01
C TYR A 460 -32.32 -17.64 -29.87
N ALA A 461 -33.06 -17.69 -28.75
CA ALA A 461 -34.12 -18.66 -28.54
C ALA A 461 -35.26 -18.51 -29.56
N ALA A 462 -35.68 -17.27 -29.86
CA ALA A 462 -36.70 -17.01 -30.88
C ALA A 462 -36.23 -17.42 -32.27
N TYR A 463 -34.98 -17.08 -32.63
CA TYR A 463 -34.36 -17.47 -33.90
C TYR A 463 -34.24 -19.00 -34.04
N ALA A 464 -33.72 -19.67 -33.00
CA ALA A 464 -33.60 -21.13 -32.96
C ALA A 464 -34.96 -21.83 -33.11
N SER A 465 -35.98 -21.29 -32.44
CA SER A 465 -37.32 -21.84 -32.48
C SER A 465 -37.96 -21.69 -33.85
N TYR A 466 -37.70 -20.57 -34.54
CA TYR A 466 -38.08 -20.36 -35.93
C TYR A 466 -37.35 -21.31 -36.88
N LEU A 467 -36.03 -21.46 -36.74
CA LEU A 467 -35.19 -22.27 -37.62
C LEU A 467 -35.56 -23.77 -37.56
N PHE A 468 -35.74 -24.30 -36.34
CA PHE A 468 -36.01 -25.72 -36.10
C PHE A 468 -37.50 -26.06 -36.03
N GLU A 469 -38.39 -25.06 -36.05
CA GLU A 469 -39.85 -25.23 -35.86
C GLU A 469 -40.17 -26.01 -34.57
N THR A 470 -39.50 -25.69 -33.47
CA THR A 470 -39.69 -26.31 -32.15
C THR A 470 -39.30 -25.33 -31.06
N ASP A 471 -39.90 -25.41 -29.87
CA ASP A 471 -39.50 -24.57 -28.74
C ASP A 471 -38.06 -24.92 -28.30
N VAL A 472 -37.14 -23.96 -28.48
CA VAL A 472 -35.73 -24.07 -28.12
C VAL A 472 -35.39 -23.00 -27.08
N LYS A 473 -34.80 -23.46 -25.97
CA LYS A 473 -34.30 -22.60 -24.90
C LYS A 473 -32.79 -22.45 -25.02
N VAL A 474 -32.34 -21.21 -24.99
CA VAL A 474 -30.91 -20.84 -24.98
C VAL A 474 -30.60 -20.17 -23.65
N THR A 475 -29.62 -20.71 -22.94
CA THR A 475 -29.11 -20.15 -21.68
C THR A 475 -27.62 -19.87 -21.81
N TYR A 476 -27.18 -18.73 -21.32
CA TYR A 476 -25.76 -18.36 -21.31
C TYR A 476 -25.22 -18.42 -19.88
N ALA A 477 -24.16 -19.19 -19.67
CA ALA A 477 -23.48 -19.32 -18.39
C ALA A 477 -22.21 -18.46 -18.37
N SER A 478 -22.30 -17.26 -17.80
CA SER A 478 -21.19 -16.28 -17.77
C SER A 478 -19.90 -16.80 -17.10
N SER A 479 -20.01 -17.68 -16.10
CA SER A 479 -18.85 -18.22 -15.39
C SER A 479 -17.98 -19.16 -16.22
N ARG A 480 -18.55 -19.79 -17.25
CA ARG A 480 -17.86 -20.74 -18.15
C ARG A 480 -17.80 -20.25 -19.58
N ASP A 481 -18.40 -19.09 -19.86
CA ASP A 481 -18.54 -18.56 -21.21
C ASP A 481 -19.17 -19.60 -22.17
N GLU A 482 -20.26 -20.23 -21.72
CA GLU A 482 -20.85 -21.38 -22.43
C GLU A 482 -22.33 -21.13 -22.76
N PHE A 483 -22.71 -21.37 -24.03
CA PHE A 483 -24.10 -21.39 -24.46
C PHE A 483 -24.68 -22.80 -24.37
N SER A 484 -25.70 -22.95 -23.55
CA SER A 484 -26.48 -24.18 -23.43
C SER A 484 -27.75 -24.06 -24.27
N ILE A 485 -27.95 -25.01 -25.18
CA ILE A 485 -29.12 -25.05 -26.08
C ILE A 485 -29.90 -26.33 -25.78
N ALA A 486 -31.18 -26.19 -25.45
CA ALA A 486 -32.09 -27.28 -25.16
C ALA A 486 -33.35 -27.16 -26.02
N ALA A 487 -33.63 -28.16 -26.84
CA ALA A 487 -34.88 -28.26 -27.61
C ALA A 487 -35.89 -29.14 -26.86
N SER A 488 -37.14 -28.68 -26.75
CA SER A 488 -38.25 -29.42 -26.11
C SER A 488 -38.59 -30.73 -26.82
N GLY A 489 -38.40 -30.78 -28.13
CA GLY A 489 -38.51 -31.97 -28.97
C GLY A 489 -37.47 -31.92 -30.08
N LYS A 490 -37.12 -33.08 -30.66
CA LYS A 490 -36.22 -33.12 -31.81
C LYS A 490 -37.01 -33.51 -33.05
N ASN A 491 -37.16 -32.56 -33.97
CA ASN A 491 -37.90 -32.73 -35.22
C ASN A 491 -36.98 -33.23 -36.35
N ALA A 492 -37.55 -33.64 -37.50
CA ALA A 492 -36.80 -34.07 -38.68
C ALA A 492 -35.81 -33.00 -39.18
N LYS A 493 -36.11 -31.71 -38.96
CA LYS A 493 -35.17 -30.62 -39.24
C LYS A 493 -33.87 -30.72 -38.44
N ILE A 494 -33.96 -31.11 -37.16
CA ILE A 494 -32.81 -31.24 -36.25
C ILE A 494 -32.03 -32.52 -36.55
N TRP A 495 -32.70 -33.62 -36.89
CA TRP A 495 -32.08 -34.94 -37.10
C TRP A 495 -31.57 -35.19 -38.51
N ASP A 496 -32.15 -34.55 -39.53
CA ASP A 496 -31.85 -34.85 -40.93
C ASP A 496 -31.46 -33.61 -41.76
N GLN A 497 -32.16 -32.46 -41.64
CA GLN A 497 -31.91 -31.30 -42.52
C GLN A 497 -30.66 -30.49 -42.12
N TYR A 498 -30.49 -30.28 -40.81
CA TYR A 498 -29.38 -29.53 -40.22
C TYR A 498 -28.41 -30.45 -39.46
N ALA A 499 -28.45 -31.76 -39.69
CA ALA A 499 -27.54 -32.70 -39.06
C ALA A 499 -26.43 -33.13 -40.01
N VAL A 500 -25.25 -33.43 -39.46
CA VAL A 500 -24.14 -34.05 -40.18
C VAL A 500 -23.91 -35.46 -39.63
N ARG A 501 -23.98 -36.46 -40.53
CA ARG A 501 -23.68 -37.86 -40.22
C ARG A 501 -22.20 -38.13 -40.42
N SER A 502 -21.51 -38.48 -39.34
CA SER A 502 -20.19 -39.10 -39.38
C SER A 502 -20.32 -40.62 -39.27
N GLU A 503 -19.24 -41.36 -39.55
CA GLU A 503 -19.18 -42.82 -39.38
C GLU A 503 -19.46 -43.24 -37.92
N ASN A 504 -19.01 -42.45 -36.95
CA ASN A 504 -19.06 -42.81 -35.54
C ASN A 504 -20.14 -42.08 -34.74
N ARG A 505 -20.68 -40.97 -35.26
CA ARG A 505 -21.59 -40.10 -34.51
C ARG A 505 -22.46 -39.27 -35.45
N LEU A 506 -23.70 -38.99 -35.02
CA LEU A 506 -24.50 -37.92 -35.61
C LEU A 506 -24.28 -36.62 -34.82
N PHE A 507 -23.94 -35.56 -35.54
CA PHE A 507 -23.99 -34.19 -35.04
C PHE A 507 -25.37 -33.62 -35.40
N ASP A 508 -26.24 -33.47 -34.40
CA ASP A 508 -27.57 -32.91 -34.60
C ASP A 508 -27.52 -31.40 -34.82
N GLY A 509 -28.59 -30.83 -35.39
CA GLY A 509 -28.64 -29.38 -35.66
C GLY A 509 -28.46 -28.51 -34.43
N VAL A 510 -28.84 -29.01 -33.24
CA VAL A 510 -28.61 -28.32 -31.97
C VAL A 510 -27.13 -28.33 -31.57
N ALA A 511 -26.40 -29.44 -31.79
CA ALA A 511 -24.96 -29.48 -31.57
C ALA A 511 -24.21 -28.57 -32.55
N LEU A 512 -24.61 -28.54 -33.83
CA LEU A 512 -24.00 -27.62 -34.80
C LEU A 512 -24.29 -26.16 -34.46
N MET A 513 -25.51 -25.84 -34.01
CA MET A 513 -25.85 -24.49 -33.55
C MET A 513 -25.02 -24.08 -32.32
N ARG A 514 -24.71 -25.02 -31.42
CA ARG A 514 -23.79 -24.75 -30.30
C ARG A 514 -22.40 -24.41 -30.80
N HIS A 515 -21.90 -25.16 -31.79
CA HIS A 515 -20.62 -24.87 -32.43
C HIS A 515 -20.63 -23.50 -33.13
N ALA A 516 -21.72 -23.14 -33.80
CA ALA A 516 -21.93 -21.84 -34.42
C ALA A 516 -21.91 -20.69 -33.41
N MET A 517 -22.60 -20.83 -32.26
CA MET A 517 -22.57 -19.82 -31.18
C MET A 517 -21.19 -19.59 -30.57
N HIS A 518 -20.29 -20.56 -30.71
CA HIS A 518 -18.92 -20.48 -30.21
C HIS A 518 -17.90 -20.16 -31.32
N ASP A 519 -18.35 -19.96 -32.56
CA ASP A 519 -17.48 -19.80 -33.73
C ASP A 519 -16.44 -20.95 -33.83
N THR A 520 -16.90 -22.18 -33.57
CA THR A 520 -16.09 -23.39 -33.60
C THR A 520 -16.60 -24.36 -34.64
N THR A 521 -15.73 -25.28 -35.06
CA THR A 521 -16.08 -26.36 -35.97
C THR A 521 -16.01 -27.70 -35.22
N PRO A 522 -16.95 -28.63 -35.42
CA PRO A 522 -16.91 -29.92 -34.75
C PRO A 522 -15.77 -30.79 -35.27
N ASP A 523 -15.03 -31.43 -34.36
CA ASP A 523 -14.01 -32.42 -34.71
C ASP A 523 -14.66 -33.72 -35.18
N ILE A 524 -14.75 -33.90 -36.50
CA ILE A 524 -15.31 -35.11 -37.11
C ILE A 524 -14.18 -36.03 -37.59
N THR A 525 -14.18 -37.28 -37.12
CA THR A 525 -13.17 -38.29 -37.48
C THR A 525 -13.79 -39.51 -38.14
N LYS A 526 -13.01 -40.14 -39.03
CA LYS A 526 -13.30 -41.35 -39.78
C LYS A 526 -12.27 -42.42 -39.41
N THR A 527 -12.67 -43.69 -39.36
CA THR A 527 -11.73 -44.79 -39.11
C THR A 527 -11.17 -45.33 -40.42
N VAL A 528 -9.84 -45.30 -40.58
CA VAL A 528 -9.15 -45.84 -41.76
C VAL A 528 -8.21 -46.96 -41.31
N ARG A 529 -8.26 -48.12 -42.00
CA ARG A 529 -7.35 -49.24 -41.77
C ARG A 529 -6.03 -49.00 -42.50
N VAL A 530 -4.93 -48.94 -41.75
CA VAL A 530 -3.57 -48.90 -42.29
C VAL A 530 -2.83 -50.14 -41.79
N GLY A 531 -2.76 -51.17 -42.62
CA GLY A 531 -2.23 -52.49 -42.22
C GLY A 531 -3.20 -53.24 -41.28
N GLU A 532 -2.69 -53.76 -40.16
CA GLU A 532 -3.48 -54.46 -39.12
C GLU A 532 -4.04 -53.52 -38.03
N ARG A 533 -3.83 -52.20 -38.12
CA ARG A 533 -4.28 -51.23 -37.10
C ARG A 533 -5.30 -50.24 -37.66
N GLU A 534 -6.30 -49.93 -36.84
CA GLU A 534 -7.32 -48.90 -37.12
C GLU A 534 -6.84 -47.55 -36.59
N VAL A 535 -6.75 -46.55 -37.46
CA VAL A 535 -6.34 -45.18 -37.11
C VAL A 535 -7.51 -44.23 -37.37
N LYS A 536 -7.79 -43.34 -36.41
CA LYS A 536 -8.78 -42.27 -36.57
C LYS A 536 -8.13 -41.09 -37.29
N VAL A 537 -8.68 -40.74 -38.45
CA VAL A 537 -8.21 -39.63 -39.28
C VAL A 537 -9.36 -38.62 -39.41
N PRO A 538 -9.10 -37.30 -39.45
CA PRO A 538 -10.15 -36.30 -39.68
C PRO A 538 -10.94 -36.55 -40.97
N ASP A 539 -12.27 -36.44 -40.90
CA ASP A 539 -13.15 -36.57 -42.06
C ASP A 539 -13.35 -35.21 -42.73
N GLY A 540 -12.48 -34.89 -43.69
CA GLY A 540 -12.53 -33.58 -44.37
C GLY A 540 -13.87 -33.27 -45.05
N GLN A 541 -14.59 -34.28 -45.56
CA GLN A 541 -15.88 -34.06 -46.22
C GLN A 541 -16.97 -33.72 -45.20
N ALA A 542 -17.03 -34.45 -44.09
CA ALA A 542 -18.00 -34.19 -43.04
C ALA A 542 -17.73 -32.85 -42.33
N ILE A 543 -16.46 -32.49 -42.11
CA ILE A 543 -16.06 -31.19 -41.55
C ILE A 543 -16.49 -30.06 -42.49
N GLN A 544 -16.22 -30.18 -43.80
CA GLN A 544 -16.64 -29.16 -44.77
C GLN A 544 -18.17 -29.00 -44.82
N LEU A 545 -18.92 -30.10 -44.71
CA LEU A 545 -20.38 -30.06 -44.68
C LEU A 545 -20.90 -29.45 -43.37
N ALA A 546 -20.23 -29.69 -42.24
CA ALA A 546 -20.56 -29.05 -40.97
C ALA A 546 -20.29 -27.54 -41.02
N ASN A 547 -19.16 -27.11 -41.59
CA ASN A 547 -18.84 -25.68 -41.74
C ASN A 547 -19.86 -24.99 -42.63
N SER A 548 -20.22 -25.57 -43.78
CA SER A 548 -21.27 -25.04 -44.67
C SER A 548 -22.67 -24.98 -44.05
N LYS A 549 -22.90 -25.61 -42.88
CA LYS A 549 -24.17 -25.54 -42.14
C LYS A 549 -24.10 -24.57 -40.96
N ILE A 550 -22.89 -24.22 -40.53
CA ILE A 550 -22.60 -23.26 -39.46
C ILE A 550 -22.53 -21.86 -40.05
N ASP A 551 -21.84 -21.72 -41.19
CA ASP A 551 -21.91 -20.58 -42.11
C ASP A 551 -23.35 -20.42 -42.66
#